data_AF-A0A9E4EVM3-F1
#
_entry.id   AF-A0A9E4EVM3-F1
#
_cell.length_a   1.000
_cell.length_b   1.000
_cell.length_c   1.000
_cell.angle_alpha   90.00
_cell.angle_beta   90.00
_cell.angle_gamma   90.00
#
_symmetry.space_group_name_H-M   'P 1'
#
loop_
_entity.id
_entity.type
_entity.pdbx_description
1 polymer ?
#
loop_
_entity_poly.entity_id
_entity_poly.type
_entity_poly.pdbx_seq_one_letter_code
_entity_poly.pdbx_strand_id
1 'polypeptide(L)'
;MKIWVFVEGRSDVQALSALWNGWNQKLSEKRWSIKLIPLENKSNYFRKIGSRATEKLANAAHDLVVGLPDLYGIAYQWAKNRAKGSIA
;
A
#
# COMPACT_ATOMS: atom_id res chain seq x y z
N MET A 1 -14.05 -11.03 5.62
CA MET A 1 -13.21 -9.83 5.76
C MET A 1 -12.16 -9.77 4.67
N LYS A 2 -12.13 -8.68 3.91
CA LYS A 2 -11.09 -8.38 2.94
C LYS A 2 -10.34 -7.14 3.39
N ILE A 3 -9.02 -7.21 3.32
CA ILE A 3 -8.11 -6.10 3.64
C ILE A 3 -7.48 -5.66 2.32
N TRP A 4 -7.83 -4.48 1.85
CA TRP A 4 -7.31 -3.93 0.60
C TRP A 4 -6.13 -3.00 0.92
N VAL A 5 -5.00 -3.21 0.26
CA VAL A 5 -3.77 -2.45 0.51
C VAL A 5 -3.27 -1.85 -0.79
N PHE A 6 -3.22 -0.53 -0.86
CA PHE A 6 -2.67 0.17 -2.03
C PHE A 6 -1.14 0.27 -1.95
N VAL A 7 -0.46 -0.13 -3.02
CA VAL A 7 1.01 -0.18 -3.12
C VAL A 7 1.51 0.52 -4.39
N GLU A 8 2.77 0.95 -4.46
CA GLU A 8 3.26 1.77 -5.59
C GLU A 8 4.08 0.88 -6.51
N GLY A 9 3.54 0.65 -7.71
CA GLY A 9 4.15 -0.24 -8.69
C GLY A 9 4.10 -1.73 -8.33
N ARG A 10 4.64 -2.55 -9.24
CA ARG A 10 4.63 -4.02 -9.14
C ARG A 10 5.71 -4.57 -8.20
N SER A 11 6.80 -3.81 -7.98
CA SER A 11 7.88 -4.21 -7.07
C SER A 11 7.38 -4.35 -5.63
N ASP A 12 6.62 -3.37 -5.15
CA ASP A 12 6.02 -3.40 -3.82
C ASP A 12 5.04 -4.57 -3.66
N VAL A 13 4.26 -4.90 -4.70
CA VAL A 13 3.38 -6.07 -4.70
C VAL A 13 4.18 -7.34 -4.44
N GLN A 14 5.29 -7.54 -5.15
CA GLN A 14 6.10 -8.75 -5.02
C GLN A 14 6.75 -8.85 -3.65
N ALA A 15 7.36 -7.76 -3.17
CA ALA A 15 8.01 -7.71 -1.86
C ALA A 15 7.01 -7.99 -0.73
N LEU A 16 5.86 -7.32 -0.73
CA LEU A 16 4.84 -7.49 0.32
C LEU A 16 4.12 -8.84 0.22
N SER A 17 3.91 -9.38 -0.99
CA SER A 17 3.35 -10.72 -1.16
C SER A 17 4.26 -11.78 -0.56
N ALA A 18 5.58 -11.65 -0.74
CA ALA A 18 6.56 -12.54 -0.13
C ALA A 18 6.57 -12.38 1.39
N LEU A 19 6.63 -11.14 1.89
CA LEU A 19 6.71 -10.84 3.33
C LEU A 19 5.46 -11.28 4.10
N TRP A 20 4.28 -11.13 3.49
CA TRP A 20 2.99 -11.43 4.12
C TRP A 20 2.42 -12.80 3.77
N ASN A 21 3.15 -13.65 3.06
CA ASN A 21 2.65 -14.97 2.67
C ASN A 21 2.16 -15.79 3.88
N GLY A 22 2.96 -15.86 4.96
CA GLY A 22 2.58 -16.56 6.18
C GLY A 22 1.40 -15.93 6.92
N TRP A 23 1.24 -14.60 6.84
CA TRP A 23 0.07 -13.91 7.39
C TRP A 23 -1.19 -14.21 6.59
N ASN A 24 -1.10 -14.20 5.26
CA ASN A 24 -2.22 -14.54 4.38
C ASN A 24 -2.71 -15.98 4.62
N GLN A 25 -1.79 -16.93 4.85
CA GLN A 25 -2.17 -18.31 5.20
C GLN A 25 -2.98 -18.35 6.50
N LYS A 26 -2.50 -17.73 7.58
CA LYS A 26 -3.22 -17.67 8.87
C LYS A 26 -4.56 -16.92 8.78
N LEU A 27 -4.62 -15.86 7.97
CA LEU A 27 -5.86 -15.12 7.75
C LEU A 27 -6.89 -15.94 6.98
N SER A 28 -6.44 -16.80 6.06
CA SER A 28 -7.33 -17.66 5.28
C SER A 28 -8.07 -18.69 6.14
N GLU A 29 -7.47 -19.15 7.24
CA GLU A 29 -8.12 -20.02 8.25
C GLU A 29 -9.36 -19.33 8.85
N LYS A 30 -9.32 -18.01 8.98
CA LYS A 30 -10.45 -17.17 9.44
C LYS A 30 -11.35 -16.70 8.30
N ARG A 31 -11.15 -17.19 7.07
CA ARG A 31 -11.79 -16.71 5.83
C ARG A 31 -11.54 -15.22 5.56
N TRP A 32 -10.38 -14.72 5.98
CA TRP A 32 -9.93 -13.35 5.74
C TRP A 32 -8.86 -13.35 4.63
N SER A 33 -8.67 -12.21 3.95
CA SER A 33 -7.65 -12.11 2.90
C SER A 33 -7.10 -10.69 2.76
N ILE A 34 -5.79 -10.58 2.46
CA ILE A 34 -5.15 -9.32 2.06
C ILE A 34 -5.05 -9.26 0.54
N LYS A 35 -5.43 -8.12 -0.04
CA LYS A 35 -5.39 -7.85 -1.47
C LYS A 35 -4.52 -6.62 -1.72
N LEU A 36 -3.39 -6.83 -2.39
CA LEU A 36 -2.49 -5.75 -2.80
C LEU A 36 -2.99 -5.17 -4.13
N ILE A 37 -3.21 -3.86 -4.18
CA ILE A 37 -3.61 -3.13 -5.37
C ILE A 37 -2.43 -2.25 -5.81
N PRO A 38 -1.73 -2.58 -6.91
CA PRO A 38 -0.69 -1.72 -7.44
C PRO A 38 -1.31 -0.46 -8.04
N LEU A 39 -0.75 0.69 -7.67
CA LEU A 39 -1.05 1.98 -8.26
C LEU A 39 0.21 2.50 -8.96
N GLU A 40 0.04 3.15 -10.10
CA GLU A 40 1.16 3.83 -10.79
C GLU A 40 1.65 5.05 -10.01
N ASN A 41 0.74 5.74 -9.31
CA ASN A 41 1.05 6.90 -8.49
C ASN A 41 0.00 7.01 -7.37
N LYS A 42 0.37 6.60 -6.15
CA LYS A 42 -0.55 6.64 -4.99
C LYS A 42 -1.03 8.06 -4.72
N SER A 43 -0.12 9.02 -4.74
CA SER A 43 -0.40 10.43 -4.41
C SER A 43 -1.50 11.02 -5.30
N ASN A 44 -1.45 10.75 -6.60
CA ASN A 44 -2.46 11.22 -7.55
C ASN A 44 -3.79 10.44 -7.40
N TYR A 45 -3.71 9.13 -7.15
CA TYR A 45 -4.89 8.31 -6.92
C TYR A 45 -5.67 8.76 -5.67
N PHE A 46 -4.98 8.96 -4.53
CA PHE A 46 -5.63 9.42 -3.31
C PHE A 46 -6.14 10.86 -3.42
N ARG A 47 -5.47 11.73 -4.18
CA ARG A 47 -5.96 13.09 -4.46
C ARG A 47 -7.28 13.09 -5.24
N LYS A 48 -7.46 12.15 -6.18
CA LYS A 48 -8.65 12.09 -7.06
C LYS A 48 -9.78 11.22 -6.50
N ILE A 49 -9.44 10.11 -5.86
CA ILE A 49 -10.37 9.02 -5.53
C ILE A 49 -10.32 8.68 -4.03
N GLY A 50 -9.39 9.25 -3.25
CA GLY A 50 -9.00 8.73 -1.93
C GLY A 50 -10.13 8.42 -0.96
N SER A 51 -11.07 9.34 -0.73
CA SER A 51 -12.23 9.07 0.16
C SER A 51 -13.19 8.03 -0.40
N ARG A 52 -13.37 8.02 -1.73
CA ARG A 52 -14.28 7.11 -2.46
C ARG A 52 -13.68 5.73 -2.71
N ALA A 53 -12.37 5.56 -2.60
CA ALA A 53 -11.69 4.28 -2.79
C ALA A 53 -12.15 3.27 -1.75
N THR A 54 -12.32 3.72 -0.50
CA THR A 54 -12.84 2.95 0.62
C THR A 54 -14.27 2.51 0.36
N GLU A 55 -15.12 3.43 -0.11
CA GLU A 55 -16.55 3.20 -0.41
C GLU A 55 -16.75 2.20 -1.55
N LYS A 56 -15.85 2.17 -2.54
CA LYS A 56 -15.96 1.25 -3.69
C LYS A 56 -15.44 -0.15 -3.41
N LEU A 57 -14.51 -0.31 -2.47
CA LEU A 57 -13.82 -1.58 -2.22
C LEU A 57 -14.34 -2.31 -0.98
N ALA A 58 -14.79 -1.58 0.04
CA ALA A 58 -15.45 -2.17 1.19
C ALA A 58 -16.87 -2.57 0.79
N ASN A 59 -17.09 -3.88 0.60
CA ASN A 59 -18.41 -4.42 0.24
C ASN A 59 -19.16 -4.95 1.48
N ALA A 60 -18.42 -5.27 2.55
CA ALA A 60 -18.98 -5.62 3.85
C ALA A 60 -18.57 -4.60 4.92
N ALA A 61 -19.42 -4.42 5.94
CA ALA A 61 -19.17 -3.51 7.06
C ALA A 61 -17.88 -3.79 7.85
N HIS A 62 -17.32 -4.98 7.69
CA HIS A 62 -16.09 -5.43 8.34
C HIS A 62 -14.88 -5.48 7.39
N ASP A 63 -15.03 -5.06 6.13
CA ASP A 63 -13.90 -4.93 5.22
C ASP A 63 -13.04 -3.71 5.59
N LEU A 64 -11.73 -3.86 5.49
CA LEU A 64 -10.77 -2.78 5.77
C LEU A 64 -10.07 -2.38 4.47
N VAL A 65 -9.93 -1.07 4.28
CA VAL A 65 -9.15 -0.50 3.18
C VAL A 65 -8.04 0.33 3.81
N VAL A 66 -6.80 -0.09 3.59
CA VAL A 66 -5.60 0.52 4.18
C VAL A 66 -4.76 1.10 3.05
N GLY A 67 -4.66 2.42 2.99
CA GLY A 67 -3.59 3.05 2.22
C GLY A 67 -2.30 2.94 3.03
N LEU A 68 -1.33 2.13 2.59
CA LEU A 68 -0.01 2.22 3.19
C LEU A 68 0.59 3.58 2.80
N PRO A 69 0.98 4.44 3.75
CA PRO A 69 1.82 5.58 3.41
C PRO A 69 3.09 5.04 2.74
N ASP A 70 3.62 5.76 1.75
CA ASP A 70 4.84 5.35 1.06
C ASP A 70 5.93 5.00 2.08
N LEU A 71 6.38 3.74 2.05
CA LEU A 71 7.50 3.26 2.88
C LEU A 71 8.80 4.03 2.58
N TYR A 72 8.84 4.80 1.50
CA TYR A 72 9.93 5.71 1.13
C TYR A 72 9.85 7.10 1.79
N GLY A 73 9.05 7.29 2.84
CA GLY A 73 8.85 8.58 3.50
C GLY A 73 10.08 9.19 4.17
N ILE A 74 11.14 8.42 4.46
CA ILE A 74 12.32 8.95 5.18
C ILE A 74 13.61 8.74 4.39
N ALA A 75 13.88 7.53 3.89
CA ALA A 75 15.14 7.23 3.21
C ALA A 75 15.32 7.95 1.86
N TYR A 76 14.26 8.05 1.04
CA TYR A 76 14.34 8.71 -0.26
C TYR A 76 14.47 10.23 -0.13
N GLN A 77 13.75 10.86 0.80
CA GLN A 77 13.91 12.29 1.08
C GLN A 77 15.29 12.61 1.63
N TRP A 78 15.83 11.75 2.51
CA TRP A 78 17.21 11.87 2.98
C TRP A 78 18.24 11.77 1.84
N ALA A 79 18.12 10.76 0.98
CA ALA A 79 19.01 10.59 -0.17
C ALA A 79 18.93 11.77 -1.15
N LYS A 80 17.72 12.26 -1.43
CA LYS A 80 17.47 13.41 -2.30
C LYS A 80 18.02 14.72 -1.72
N ASN A 81 17.90 14.93 -0.42
CA ASN A 81 18.43 16.12 0.26
C ASN A 81 19.96 16.09 0.37
N ARG A 82 20.57 14.90 0.54
CA ARG A 82 22.03 14.73 0.55
C ARG A 82 22.64 14.97 -0.83
N ALA A 83 22.00 14.51 -1.90
CA ALA A 83 22.42 14.78 -3.27
C ALA A 83 22.31 16.27 -3.65
N LYS A 84 21.34 17.00 -3.08
CA LYS A 84 21.21 18.46 -3.27
C LYS A 84 22.18 19.28 -2.43
N GLY A 85 22.65 18.77 -1.28
CA GLY A 85 23.59 19.46 -0.39
C GLY A 85 25.07 19.23 -0.72
N SER A 86 25.40 18.45 -1.76
CA SER A 86 26.78 18.12 -2.17
C SER A 86 27.28 18.96 -3.35
N ILE A 87 26.66 20.11 -3.60
CA ILE A 87 27.14 21.13 -4.55
C ILE A 87 27.45 22.38 -3.72
N ALA A 88 28.61 22.39 -3.07
CA ALA A 88 29.31 23.55 -2.56
C ALA A 88 30.80 23.23 -2.54
#